data_AF-A0A1V0CM60-F1
#
_entry.id   AF-A0A1V0CM60-F1
#
_cell.length_a   1.000
_cell.length_b   1.000
_cell.length_c   1.000
_cell.angle_alpha   90.00
_cell.angle_beta   90.00
_cell.angle_gamma   90.00
#
_symmetry.space_group_name_H-M   'P 1'
#
loop_
_entity.id
_entity.type
_entity.pdbx_description
1 polymer ?
#
loop_
_entity_poly.entity_id
_entity_poly.type
_entity_poly.pdbx_seq_one_letter_code
_entity_poly.pdbx_strand_id
1 'polypeptide(L)'
;VNVSYTYTCSGKGNDNCSPRATGVDKQNGGTKTGTQTIDGKTVNTTISSKVVDSQASGNNTTGVSYTEITNKLDGVPDSAQALLAQASTLINTINTACPYFSVTNQIGGPQMEPTKGKLCGFTEEIRAIQKMITDAQELVNQTSVINSHEQSTPVGGNNGKPFNPFTDASFAQGMLANASAQAKMLNLAHQVGQTLNPDNLSGNFKNFVTDFLATCNNPSTAGTGGTQGSAPGTVTNQTFASGCAYVEQTITNLKNSIAH
;
A
#
# COMPACT_ATOMS: atom_id res chain seq x y z
N VAL A 1 1.29 -13.07 -4.86
CA VAL A 1 0.64 -12.52 -6.10
C VAL A 1 1.58 -12.40 -7.30
N ASN A 2 1.04 -12.24 -8.51
CA ASN A 2 1.80 -11.90 -9.73
C ASN A 2 1.46 -10.46 -10.16
N VAL A 3 2.45 -9.69 -10.60
CA VAL A 3 2.30 -8.27 -10.95
C VAL A 3 2.84 -8.03 -12.35
N SER A 4 2.10 -7.27 -13.16
CA SER A 4 2.57 -6.84 -14.48
C SER A 4 2.29 -5.36 -14.67
N TYR A 5 3.28 -4.61 -15.15
CA TYR A 5 3.13 -3.19 -15.48
C TYR A 5 3.98 -2.79 -16.68
N THR A 6 3.55 -1.73 -17.35
CA THR A 6 4.19 -1.23 -18.57
C THR A 6 4.49 0.25 -18.47
N TYR A 7 5.57 0.69 -19.12
CA TYR A 7 5.84 2.12 -19.33
C TYR A 7 6.50 2.34 -20.69
N THR A 8 6.40 3.57 -21.20
CA THR A 8 6.89 3.92 -22.55
C THR A 8 7.88 5.09 -22.52
N CYS A 9 8.91 5.05 -23.37
CA CYS A 9 9.83 6.15 -23.61
C CYS A 9 9.75 6.63 -25.05
N SER A 10 9.56 7.94 -25.24
CA SER A 10 9.60 8.62 -26.54
C SER A 10 10.42 9.91 -26.43
N GLY A 11 10.68 10.54 -27.58
CA GLY A 11 11.46 11.78 -27.67
C GLY A 11 12.97 11.54 -27.90
N LYS A 12 13.59 12.44 -28.67
CA LYS A 12 15.01 12.34 -29.02
C LYS A 12 15.87 12.43 -27.75
N GLY A 13 16.77 11.46 -27.58
CA GLY A 13 17.72 11.42 -26.46
C GLY A 13 17.17 10.79 -25.17
N ASN A 14 15.94 10.28 -25.16
CA ASN A 14 15.40 9.57 -23.99
C ASN A 14 16.04 8.18 -23.86
N ASP A 15 16.78 7.96 -22.77
CA ASP A 15 17.54 6.74 -22.50
C ASP A 15 16.97 5.88 -21.36
N ASN A 16 15.81 6.26 -20.78
CA ASN A 16 15.16 5.53 -19.68
C ASN A 16 14.70 4.11 -20.07
N CYS A 17 14.52 3.83 -21.36
CA CYS A 17 14.18 2.51 -21.90
C CYS A 17 15.34 1.86 -22.67
N SER A 18 16.56 2.39 -22.54
CA SER A 18 17.73 1.84 -23.22
C SER A 18 18.12 0.45 -22.67
N PRO A 19 18.88 -0.35 -23.43
CA PRO A 19 19.50 -1.58 -22.93
C PRO A 19 20.28 -1.39 -21.62
N ARG A 20 20.94 -0.24 -21.45
CA ARG A 20 21.69 0.09 -20.24
C ARG A 20 20.78 0.30 -19.02
N ALA A 21 19.66 1.01 -19.21
CA ALA A 21 18.73 1.32 -18.11
C ALA A 21 17.90 0.10 -17.69
N THR A 22 17.48 -0.72 -18.66
CA THR A 22 16.56 -1.85 -18.44
C THR A 22 17.29 -3.18 -18.29
N GLY A 23 18.53 -3.26 -18.76
CA GLY A 23 19.34 -4.47 -18.77
C GLY A 23 18.96 -5.48 -19.86
N VAL A 24 17.99 -5.20 -20.73
CA VAL A 24 17.64 -6.08 -21.86
C VAL A 24 18.71 -6.01 -22.96
N ASP A 25 19.01 -7.15 -23.60
CA ASP A 25 20.09 -7.21 -24.62
C ASP A 25 19.75 -6.47 -25.92
N LYS A 26 18.45 -6.36 -26.25
CA LYS A 26 17.95 -5.72 -27.45
C LYS A 26 16.74 -4.84 -27.12
N GLN A 27 16.76 -3.60 -27.59
CA GLN A 27 15.67 -2.66 -27.34
C GLN A 27 14.38 -3.02 -28.11
N ASN A 28 14.48 -3.72 -29.24
CA ASN A 28 13.30 -4.23 -29.94
C ASN A 28 13.25 -5.75 -29.88
N GLY A 29 12.23 -6.30 -29.21
CA GLY A 29 12.00 -7.73 -29.04
C GLY A 29 12.92 -8.41 -28.02
N GLY A 30 13.75 -7.65 -27.30
CA GLY A 30 14.60 -8.22 -26.25
C GLY A 30 13.81 -8.57 -25.00
N THR A 31 14.26 -9.60 -24.31
CA THR A 31 13.71 -10.03 -23.03
C THR A 31 14.86 -10.40 -22.10
N LYS A 32 14.75 -10.03 -20.83
CA LYS A 32 15.65 -10.42 -19.76
C LYS A 32 14.84 -11.05 -18.64
N THR A 33 15.26 -12.22 -18.19
CA THR A 33 14.74 -12.85 -16.99
C THR A 33 15.81 -12.83 -15.91
N GLY A 34 15.40 -12.55 -14.69
CA GLY A 34 16.26 -12.58 -13.53
C GLY A 34 15.45 -12.81 -12.26
N THR A 35 16.14 -12.78 -11.14
CA THR A 35 15.53 -12.89 -9.82
C THR A 35 15.87 -11.68 -8.99
N GLN A 36 14.95 -11.26 -8.14
CA GLN A 36 15.19 -10.25 -7.12
C GLN A 36 14.66 -10.74 -5.77
N THR A 37 15.22 -10.22 -4.69
CA THR A 37 14.78 -10.56 -3.33
C THR A 37 13.83 -9.48 -2.83
N ILE A 38 12.60 -9.85 -2.47
CA ILE A 38 11.62 -8.98 -1.83
C ILE A 38 11.20 -9.63 -0.52
N ASP A 39 11.40 -8.94 0.61
CA ASP A 39 11.08 -9.43 1.97
C ASP A 39 11.63 -10.84 2.24
N GLY A 40 12.90 -11.06 1.86
CA GLY A 40 13.58 -12.36 2.01
C GLY A 40 13.11 -13.47 1.07
N LYS A 41 12.13 -13.22 0.19
CA LYS A 41 11.65 -14.19 -0.81
C LYS A 41 12.20 -13.88 -2.20
N THR A 42 12.54 -14.94 -2.93
CA THR A 42 12.94 -14.85 -4.33
C THR A 42 11.72 -14.59 -5.22
N VAL A 43 11.77 -13.52 -6.00
CA VAL A 43 10.75 -13.12 -6.97
C VAL A 43 11.37 -13.20 -8.37
N ASN A 44 10.66 -13.87 -9.29
CA ASN A 44 11.10 -13.97 -10.68
C ASN A 44 10.64 -12.74 -11.43
N THR A 45 11.57 -12.03 -12.07
CA THR A 45 11.29 -10.82 -12.86
C THR A 45 11.62 -11.08 -14.32
N THR A 46 10.68 -10.81 -15.20
CA THR A 46 10.88 -10.78 -16.64
C THR A 46 10.63 -9.37 -17.16
N ILE A 47 11.62 -8.80 -17.82
CA ILE A 47 11.57 -7.48 -18.44
C ILE A 47 11.63 -7.68 -19.95
N SER A 48 10.62 -7.24 -20.69
CA SER A 48 10.62 -7.26 -22.15
C SER A 48 10.54 -5.85 -22.73
N SER A 49 11.14 -5.68 -23.91
CA SER A 49 11.24 -4.39 -24.59
C SER A 49 10.78 -4.50 -26.03
N LYS A 50 9.96 -3.55 -26.46
CA LYS A 50 9.36 -3.48 -27.80
C LYS A 50 9.47 -2.05 -28.34
N VAL A 51 9.96 -1.90 -29.57
CA VAL A 51 9.94 -0.60 -30.27
C VAL A 51 8.71 -0.54 -31.17
N VAL A 52 7.97 0.56 -31.08
CA VAL A 52 6.81 0.84 -31.93
C VAL A 52 7.15 2.07 -32.78
N ASP A 53 7.09 1.91 -34.09
CA ASP A 53 7.34 3.00 -35.03
C ASP A 53 6.15 3.98 -35.11
N SER A 54 6.44 5.25 -35.43
CA SER A 54 5.44 6.29 -35.66
C SER A 54 4.40 5.93 -36.72
N GLN A 55 4.77 5.14 -37.74
CA GLN A 55 3.91 4.70 -38.83
C GLN A 55 3.36 3.28 -38.62
N ALA A 56 3.62 2.65 -37.47
CA ALA A 56 3.15 1.31 -37.20
C ALA A 56 1.62 1.25 -37.13
N SER A 57 1.03 0.21 -37.75
CA SER A 57 -0.41 -0.03 -37.66
C SER A 57 -0.84 -0.15 -36.20
N GLY A 58 -1.77 0.72 -35.77
CA GLY A 58 -2.23 0.81 -34.38
C GLY A 58 -1.60 1.95 -33.56
N ASN A 59 -0.55 2.61 -34.04
CA ASN A 59 0.04 3.79 -33.40
C ASN A 59 -0.62 5.11 -33.86
N ASN A 60 -1.95 5.14 -33.92
CA ASN A 60 -2.68 6.28 -34.45
C ASN A 60 -2.88 7.40 -33.39
N THR A 61 -2.55 7.13 -32.13
CA THR A 61 -2.83 8.04 -30.99
C THR A 61 -1.65 8.93 -30.61
N THR A 62 -0.41 8.51 -30.88
CA THR A 62 0.78 9.26 -30.43
C THR A 62 1.50 10.00 -31.54
N GLY A 63 1.43 9.51 -32.79
CA GLY A 63 2.10 10.11 -33.95
C GLY A 63 3.64 10.10 -33.88
N VAL A 64 4.24 9.41 -32.91
CA VAL A 64 5.70 9.35 -32.69
C VAL A 64 6.14 7.92 -32.39
N SER A 65 7.40 7.60 -32.68
CA SER A 65 7.99 6.31 -32.30
C SER A 65 8.28 6.29 -30.79
N TYR A 66 8.09 5.13 -30.17
CA TYR A 66 8.36 4.93 -28.74
C TYR A 66 8.89 3.51 -28.45
N THR A 67 9.51 3.35 -27.29
CA THR A 67 9.87 2.04 -26.73
C THR A 67 8.95 1.73 -25.56
N GLU A 68 8.31 0.57 -25.57
CA GLU A 68 7.52 0.03 -24.49
C GLU A 68 8.34 -0.99 -23.70
N ILE A 69 8.33 -0.88 -22.38
CA ILE A 69 8.91 -1.84 -21.45
C ILE A 69 7.78 -2.50 -20.67
N THR A 70 7.75 -3.83 -20.66
CA THR A 70 6.85 -4.61 -19.83
C THR A 70 7.65 -5.31 -18.73
N ASN A 71 7.24 -5.11 -17.48
CA ASN A 71 7.79 -5.79 -16.32
C ASN A 71 6.75 -6.78 -15.81
N LYS A 72 7.15 -8.04 -15.68
CA LYS A 72 6.35 -9.10 -15.08
C LYS A 72 7.10 -9.67 -13.88
N LEU A 73 6.46 -9.64 -12.72
CA LEU A 73 6.98 -10.17 -11.47
C LEU A 73 6.09 -11.32 -11.02
N ASP A 74 6.66 -12.51 -10.91
CA ASP A 74 5.97 -13.73 -10.48
C ASP A 74 6.42 -14.12 -9.06
N GLY A 75 5.45 -14.45 -8.19
CA GLY A 75 5.73 -14.86 -6.82
C GLY A 75 6.00 -13.72 -5.83
N VAL A 76 5.46 -12.52 -6.09
CA VAL A 76 5.58 -11.37 -5.18
C VAL A 76 4.88 -11.68 -3.85
N PRO A 77 5.55 -11.49 -2.69
CA PRO A 77 4.93 -11.71 -1.38
C PRO A 77 3.79 -10.73 -1.12
N ASP A 78 2.71 -11.25 -0.53
CA ASP A 78 1.48 -10.54 -0.18
C ASP A 78 1.17 -10.63 1.32
N SER A 79 2.16 -10.97 2.15
CA SER A 79 2.05 -10.86 3.60
C SER A 79 1.85 -9.39 4.01
N ALA A 80 1.18 -9.17 5.14
CA ALA A 80 1.00 -7.82 5.69
C ALA A 80 2.34 -7.08 5.84
N GLN A 81 3.37 -7.77 6.33
CA GLN A 81 4.74 -7.24 6.43
C GLN A 81 5.29 -6.77 5.08
N ALA A 82 5.20 -7.62 4.04
CA ALA A 82 5.70 -7.27 2.71
C ALA A 82 4.95 -6.09 2.10
N LEU A 83 3.62 -6.05 2.22
CA LEU A 83 2.80 -4.96 1.70
C LEU A 83 3.03 -3.64 2.46
N LEU A 84 3.20 -3.68 3.78
CA LEU A 84 3.57 -2.51 4.58
C LEU A 84 4.96 -1.98 4.21
N ALA A 85 5.91 -2.87 3.88
CA ALA A 85 7.21 -2.46 3.36
C ALA A 85 7.07 -1.74 2.01
N GLN A 86 6.23 -2.23 1.09
CA GLN A 86 5.96 -1.55 -0.18
C GLN A 86 5.26 -0.20 0.02
N ALA A 87 4.28 -0.11 0.93
CA ALA A 87 3.64 1.15 1.29
C ALA A 87 4.64 2.17 1.87
N SER A 88 5.55 1.69 2.72
CA SER A 88 6.66 2.48 3.26
C SER A 88 7.58 2.99 2.15
N THR A 89 7.98 2.13 1.21
CA THR A 89 8.78 2.53 0.05
C THR A 89 8.07 3.58 -0.78
N LEU A 90 6.76 3.43 -1.04
CA LEU A 90 5.97 4.39 -1.81
C LEU A 90 5.97 5.78 -1.18
N ILE A 91 5.56 5.88 0.10
CA ILE A 91 5.44 7.19 0.77
C ILE A 91 6.81 7.83 1.00
N ASN A 92 7.84 7.04 1.32
CA ASN A 92 9.19 7.56 1.54
C ASN A 92 9.83 8.02 0.23
N THR A 93 9.59 7.33 -0.89
CA THR A 93 10.06 7.78 -2.20
C THR A 93 9.46 9.15 -2.55
N ILE A 94 8.15 9.32 -2.34
CA ILE A 94 7.48 10.61 -2.56
C ILE A 94 8.09 11.71 -1.66
N ASN A 95 8.23 11.42 -0.37
CA ASN A 95 8.74 12.38 0.61
C ASN A 95 10.21 12.76 0.35
N THR A 96 11.06 11.79 0.06
CA THR A 96 12.50 12.00 -0.17
C THR A 96 12.77 12.66 -1.51
N ALA A 97 12.11 12.24 -2.60
CA ALA A 97 12.26 12.89 -3.90
C ALA A 97 11.68 14.31 -3.90
N CYS A 98 10.62 14.54 -3.13
CA CYS A 98 9.93 15.81 -2.94
C CYS A 98 9.75 16.62 -4.25
N PRO A 99 9.12 16.03 -5.29
CA PRO A 99 8.99 16.71 -6.57
C PRO A 99 8.06 17.92 -6.46
N TYR A 100 8.21 18.83 -7.42
CA TYR A 100 7.25 19.92 -7.65
C TYR A 100 5.88 19.36 -8.04
N PHE A 101 4.82 20.03 -7.60
CA PHE A 101 3.46 19.78 -8.07
C PHE A 101 2.72 21.09 -8.35
N SER A 102 1.73 21.01 -9.23
CA SER A 102 0.71 22.02 -9.48
C SER A 102 -0.60 21.32 -9.78
N VAL A 103 -1.65 21.65 -9.03
CA VAL A 103 -2.98 21.07 -9.22
C VAL A 103 -3.89 22.01 -10.01
N THR A 104 -4.92 21.42 -10.61
CA THR A 104 -6.02 22.17 -11.24
C THR A 104 -7.27 21.96 -10.37
N ASN A 105 -7.66 22.97 -9.60
CA ASN A 105 -8.91 22.90 -8.85
C ASN A 105 -10.09 23.05 -9.79
N GLN A 106 -11.08 22.18 -9.63
CA GLN A 106 -12.32 22.25 -10.40
C GLN A 106 -13.28 23.27 -9.78
N ILE A 107 -14.00 24.01 -10.63
CA ILE A 107 -15.04 24.93 -10.18
C ILE A 107 -16.18 24.11 -9.58
N GLY A 108 -16.56 24.42 -8.34
CA GLY A 108 -17.62 23.72 -7.62
C GLY A 108 -17.20 22.38 -6.98
N GLY A 109 -15.95 21.94 -7.21
CA GLY A 109 -15.36 20.79 -6.52
C GLY A 109 -14.58 21.21 -5.26
N PRO A 110 -14.05 20.23 -4.50
CA PRO A 110 -13.19 20.51 -3.37
C PRO A 110 -11.90 21.23 -3.82
N GLN A 111 -11.39 22.09 -2.95
CA GLN A 111 -10.24 22.95 -3.26
C GLN A 111 -9.00 22.43 -2.55
N MET A 112 -8.00 22.02 -3.34
CA MET A 112 -6.71 21.59 -2.79
C MET A 112 -5.86 22.80 -2.44
N GLU A 113 -5.28 22.78 -1.24
CA GLU A 113 -4.34 23.79 -0.75
C GLU A 113 -3.04 23.15 -0.24
N PRO A 114 -1.85 23.66 -0.63
CA PRO A 114 -1.65 24.72 -1.63
C PRO A 114 -1.86 24.19 -3.07
N THR A 115 -2.19 25.08 -4.01
CA THR A 115 -2.41 24.69 -5.42
C THR A 115 -1.13 24.40 -6.20
N LYS A 116 0.03 24.79 -5.65
CA LYS A 116 1.35 24.50 -6.20
C LYS A 116 2.38 24.46 -5.08
N GLY A 117 3.40 23.63 -5.24
CA GLY A 117 4.42 23.50 -4.22
C GLY A 117 5.29 22.27 -4.44
N LYS A 118 5.69 21.63 -3.35
CA LYS A 118 6.48 20.41 -3.33
C LYS A 118 5.73 19.32 -2.57
N LEU A 119 5.77 18.07 -3.02
CA LEU A 119 4.96 17.01 -2.39
C LEU A 119 5.31 16.77 -0.92
N CYS A 120 6.59 16.90 -0.52
CA CYS A 120 6.96 16.83 0.89
C CYS A 120 6.47 18.03 1.73
N GLY A 121 5.74 18.98 1.12
CA GLY A 121 5.03 20.06 1.80
C GLY A 121 3.74 19.60 2.49
N PHE A 122 3.18 18.45 2.08
CA PHE A 122 2.07 17.77 2.76
C PHE A 122 2.57 17.05 4.03
N THR A 123 3.15 17.82 4.95
CA THR A 123 3.91 17.27 6.07
C THR A 123 3.05 16.53 7.08
N GLU A 124 1.82 16.98 7.33
CA GLU A 124 0.91 16.34 8.29
C GLU A 124 0.41 15.00 7.72
N GLU A 125 0.01 15.01 6.45
CA GLU A 125 -0.47 13.85 5.71
C GLU A 125 0.61 12.76 5.63
N ILE A 126 1.82 13.13 5.21
CA ILE A 126 2.94 12.20 5.05
C ILE A 126 3.33 11.62 6.42
N ARG A 127 3.41 12.45 7.47
CA ARG A 127 3.74 11.97 8.83
C ARG A 127 2.66 11.04 9.37
N ALA A 128 1.39 11.35 9.14
CA ALA A 128 0.27 10.50 9.54
C ALA A 128 0.36 9.12 8.85
N ILE A 129 0.58 9.08 7.54
CA ILE A 129 0.73 7.84 6.77
C ILE A 129 1.96 7.04 7.24
N GLN A 130 3.11 7.69 7.44
CA GLN A 130 4.31 7.03 7.96
C GLN A 130 4.09 6.46 9.36
N LYS A 131 3.40 7.18 10.24
CA LYS A 131 3.05 6.71 11.58
C LYS A 131 2.11 5.51 11.51
N MET A 132 1.07 5.55 10.67
CA MET A 132 0.16 4.42 10.47
C MET A 132 0.90 3.18 10.00
N ILE A 133 1.82 3.31 9.04
CA ILE A 133 2.62 2.19 8.54
C ILE A 133 3.51 1.64 9.66
N THR A 134 4.15 2.51 10.44
CA THR A 134 5.02 2.12 11.56
C THR A 134 4.24 1.36 12.63
N ASP A 135 3.09 1.88 13.04
CA ASP A 135 2.22 1.25 14.05
C ASP A 135 1.68 -0.10 13.55
N ALA A 136 1.32 -0.19 12.26
CA ALA A 136 0.86 -1.44 11.64
C ALA A 136 1.99 -2.47 11.51
N GLN A 137 3.22 -2.06 11.23
CA GLN A 137 4.39 -2.96 11.23
C GLN A 137 4.64 -3.52 12.63
N GLU A 138 4.59 -2.66 13.65
CA GLU A 138 4.75 -3.09 15.04
C GLU A 138 3.62 -4.01 15.51
N LEU A 139 2.40 -3.79 15.01
CA LEU A 139 1.25 -4.66 15.24
C LEU A 139 1.52 -6.05 14.66
N VAL A 140 1.95 -6.14 13.40
CA VAL A 140 2.22 -7.40 12.71
C VAL A 140 3.36 -8.18 13.41
N ASN A 141 4.35 -7.50 13.97
CA ASN A 141 5.42 -8.14 14.74
C ASN A 141 4.90 -8.95 15.94
N GLN A 142 3.79 -8.52 16.55
CA GLN A 142 3.19 -9.22 17.70
C GLN A 142 2.63 -10.60 17.34
N THR A 143 2.32 -10.86 16.07
CA THR A 143 1.84 -12.18 15.62
C THR A 143 2.82 -13.30 15.95
N SER A 144 4.13 -13.04 15.83
CA SER A 144 5.16 -14.02 16.19
C SER A 144 5.21 -14.33 17.70
N VAL A 145 4.93 -13.34 18.55
CA VAL A 145 4.87 -13.50 20.01
C VAL A 145 3.67 -14.37 20.41
N ILE A 146 2.53 -14.17 19.76
CA ILE A 146 1.33 -14.99 19.98
C ILE A 146 1.57 -16.44 19.56
N ASN A 147 2.13 -16.65 18.36
CA ASN A 147 2.39 -17.99 17.83
C ASN A 147 3.43 -18.77 18.65
N SER A 148 4.39 -18.09 19.29
CA SER A 148 5.40 -18.75 20.14
C SER A 148 4.88 -19.12 21.53
N HIS A 149 3.70 -18.64 21.93
CA HIS A 149 3.12 -18.86 23.26
C HIS A 149 1.68 -19.36 23.15
N GLU A 150 1.47 -20.45 22.42
CA GLU A 150 0.15 -21.06 22.26
C GLU A 150 -0.52 -21.39 23.60
N GLN A 151 -1.84 -21.21 23.68
CA GLN A 151 -2.65 -21.47 24.89
C GLN A 151 -3.54 -22.71 24.73
N SER A 152 -3.12 -23.65 23.88
CA SER A 152 -3.89 -24.85 23.51
C SER A 152 -3.79 -25.97 24.55
N THR A 153 -2.74 -25.97 25.38
CA THR A 153 -2.50 -27.02 26.38
C THR A 153 -3.30 -26.74 27.65
N PRO A 154 -4.15 -27.67 28.13
CA PRO A 154 -4.83 -27.54 29.41
C PRO A 154 -3.84 -27.48 30.57
N VAL A 155 -4.16 -26.68 31.58
CA VAL A 155 -3.33 -26.49 32.78
C VAL A 155 -4.03 -27.07 34.02
N GLY A 156 -3.25 -27.51 35.01
CA GLY A 156 -3.77 -28.10 36.24
C GLY A 156 -2.67 -28.50 37.21
N GLY A 157 -3.06 -29.10 38.34
CA GLY A 157 -2.12 -29.69 39.28
C GLY A 157 -1.42 -30.91 38.70
N ASN A 158 -0.29 -31.30 39.30
CA ASN A 158 0.47 -32.48 38.92
C ASN A 158 0.26 -33.63 39.91
N ASN A 159 0.48 -34.87 39.45
CA ASN A 159 0.50 -36.08 40.29
C ASN A 159 -0.80 -36.30 41.12
N GLY A 160 -1.95 -35.89 40.58
CA GLY A 160 -3.25 -36.00 41.26
C GLY A 160 -3.43 -35.04 42.46
N LYS A 161 -2.49 -34.11 42.69
CA LYS A 161 -2.63 -33.07 43.70
C LYS A 161 -3.49 -31.92 43.18
N PRO A 162 -4.19 -31.17 44.06
CA PRO A 162 -4.79 -29.90 43.70
C PRO A 162 -3.76 -28.94 43.11
N PHE A 163 -4.20 -28.08 42.20
CA PHE A 163 -3.37 -27.02 41.61
C PHE A 163 -2.79 -26.10 42.68
N ASN A 164 -1.48 -25.85 42.62
CA ASN A 164 -0.80 -24.88 43.46
C ASN A 164 -0.29 -23.68 42.63
N PRO A 165 -0.88 -22.48 42.78
CA PRO A 165 -0.46 -21.29 42.03
C PRO A 165 1.00 -20.89 42.20
N PHE A 166 1.65 -21.29 43.30
CA PHE A 166 3.04 -20.95 43.59
C PHE A 166 4.05 -21.86 42.88
N THR A 167 3.64 -23.04 42.41
CA THR A 167 4.55 -24.04 41.83
C THR A 167 4.12 -24.56 40.47
N ASP A 168 2.82 -24.59 40.17
CA ASP A 168 2.26 -25.22 38.97
C ASP A 168 1.91 -24.19 37.87
N ALA A 169 2.33 -22.93 38.04
CA ALA A 169 1.95 -21.80 37.18
C ALA A 169 3.07 -21.32 36.24
N SER A 170 4.05 -22.18 35.88
CA SER A 170 5.13 -21.79 34.96
C SER A 170 4.63 -21.36 33.57
N PHE A 171 3.46 -21.86 33.16
CA PHE A 171 2.77 -21.44 31.94
C PHE A 171 2.37 -19.95 31.94
N ALA A 172 2.23 -19.33 33.11
CA ALA A 172 1.69 -17.98 33.25
C ALA A 172 2.55 -16.92 32.55
N GLN A 173 3.87 -17.13 32.44
CA GLN A 173 4.76 -16.21 31.73
C GLN A 173 4.42 -16.15 30.22
N GLY A 174 4.21 -17.31 29.60
CA GLY A 174 3.82 -17.39 28.20
C GLY A 174 2.39 -16.91 27.98
N MET A 175 1.49 -17.24 28.90
CA MET A 175 0.11 -16.74 28.89
C MET A 175 0.07 -15.20 28.96
N LEU A 176 0.86 -14.58 29.84
CA LEU A 176 0.97 -13.13 29.97
C LEU A 176 1.57 -12.49 28.71
N ALA A 177 2.64 -13.09 28.14
CA ALA A 177 3.24 -12.59 26.92
C ALA A 177 2.25 -12.61 25.74
N ASN A 178 1.50 -13.71 25.59
CA ASN A 178 0.46 -13.84 24.59
C ASN A 178 -0.65 -12.79 24.78
N ALA A 179 -1.21 -12.68 25.99
CA ALA A 179 -2.27 -11.72 26.29
C ALA A 179 -1.81 -10.26 26.09
N SER A 180 -0.59 -9.93 26.50
CA SER A 180 -0.01 -8.60 26.32
C SER A 180 0.19 -8.26 24.84
N ALA A 181 0.64 -9.23 24.04
CA ALA A 181 0.79 -9.08 22.59
C ALA A 181 -0.56 -8.82 21.92
N GLN A 182 -1.61 -9.57 22.26
CA GLN A 182 -2.96 -9.34 21.75
C GLN A 182 -3.49 -7.93 22.11
N ALA A 183 -3.36 -7.53 23.38
CA ALA A 183 -3.77 -6.19 23.82
C ALA A 183 -2.99 -5.08 23.10
N LYS A 184 -1.69 -5.28 22.86
CA LYS A 184 -0.86 -4.35 22.09
C LYS A 184 -1.29 -4.26 20.64
N MET A 185 -1.64 -5.38 19.99
CA MET A 185 -2.20 -5.37 18.62
C MET A 185 -3.49 -4.54 18.55
N LEU A 186 -4.41 -4.75 19.49
CA LEU A 186 -5.67 -3.99 19.54
C LEU A 186 -5.41 -2.49 19.71
N ASN A 187 -4.50 -2.12 20.63
CA ASN A 187 -4.15 -0.71 20.87
C ASN A 187 -3.51 -0.06 19.63
N LEU A 188 -2.62 -0.77 18.94
CA LEU A 188 -1.99 -0.27 17.71
C LEU A 188 -3.00 -0.16 16.56
N ALA A 189 -3.91 -1.13 16.39
CA ALA A 189 -4.98 -1.05 15.40
C ALA A 189 -5.86 0.19 15.64
N HIS A 190 -6.23 0.42 16.90
CA HIS A 190 -6.97 1.61 17.28
C HIS A 190 -6.18 2.91 16.98
N GLN A 191 -4.89 2.97 17.30
CA GLN A 191 -4.04 4.13 17.01
C GLN A 191 -3.90 4.41 15.50
N VAL A 192 -3.77 3.38 14.67
CA VAL A 192 -3.78 3.51 13.21
C VAL A 192 -5.09 4.17 12.75
N GLY A 193 -6.23 3.70 13.25
CA GLY A 193 -7.53 4.28 12.94
C GLY A 193 -7.67 5.74 13.37
N GLN A 194 -7.23 6.08 14.58
CA GLN A 194 -7.32 7.45 15.10
C GLN A 194 -6.41 8.44 14.36
N THR A 195 -5.30 7.98 13.79
CA THR A 195 -4.33 8.84 13.09
C THR A 195 -4.93 9.47 11.82
N LEU A 196 -5.89 8.81 11.17
CA LEU A 196 -6.55 9.27 9.94
C LEU A 196 -8.05 9.56 10.14
N ASN A 197 -8.57 9.42 11.35
CA ASN A 197 -10.00 9.63 11.63
C ASN A 197 -10.33 11.13 11.52
N PRO A 198 -11.15 11.57 10.54
CA PRO A 198 -11.43 12.99 10.28
C PRO A 198 -12.12 13.72 11.44
N ASP A 199 -12.70 12.97 12.39
CA ASP A 199 -13.27 13.51 13.64
C ASP A 199 -12.20 14.18 14.52
N ASN A 200 -10.94 13.73 14.44
CA ASN A 200 -9.81 14.24 15.24
C ASN A 200 -8.89 15.18 14.46
N LEU A 201 -9.13 15.34 13.16
CA LEU A 201 -8.32 16.18 12.30
C LEU A 201 -8.87 17.61 12.27
N SER A 202 -8.02 18.56 11.87
CA SER A 202 -8.42 19.95 11.69
C SER A 202 -7.71 20.60 10.50
N GLY A 203 -8.18 21.75 10.07
CA GLY A 203 -7.55 22.54 9.01
C GLY A 203 -7.40 21.81 7.68
N ASN A 204 -6.31 22.10 6.98
CA ASN A 204 -6.05 21.57 5.64
C ASN A 204 -5.89 20.05 5.63
N PHE A 205 -5.34 19.46 6.68
CA PHE A 205 -5.23 18.00 6.77
C PHE A 205 -6.60 17.33 6.83
N LYS A 206 -7.55 17.89 7.59
CA LYS A 206 -8.94 17.39 7.60
C LYS A 206 -9.55 17.45 6.20
N ASN A 207 -9.45 18.60 5.53
CA ASN A 207 -9.99 18.78 4.18
C ASN A 207 -9.35 17.82 3.18
N PHE A 208 -8.03 17.62 3.26
CA PHE A 208 -7.31 16.64 2.45
C PHE A 208 -7.92 15.23 2.63
N VAL A 209 -8.17 14.84 3.88
CA VAL A 209 -8.73 13.52 4.17
C VAL A 209 -10.17 13.40 3.68
N THR A 210 -11.06 14.33 4.05
CA THR A 210 -12.49 14.21 3.75
C THR A 210 -12.80 14.39 2.28
N ASP A 211 -12.08 15.29 1.61
CA ASP A 211 -12.48 15.73 0.28
C ASP A 211 -11.72 15.01 -0.84
N PHE A 212 -10.54 14.47 -0.53
CA PHE A 212 -9.67 13.82 -1.52
C PHE A 212 -9.33 12.37 -1.13
N LEU A 213 -8.70 12.14 0.01
CA LEU A 213 -8.19 10.80 0.36
C LEU A 213 -9.30 9.79 0.60
N ALA A 214 -10.40 10.22 1.24
CA ALA A 214 -11.54 9.38 1.58
C ALA A 214 -12.62 9.31 0.49
N THR A 215 -12.38 9.90 -0.68
CA THR A 215 -13.33 9.92 -1.80
C THR A 215 -12.90 8.99 -2.93
N CYS A 216 -13.83 8.72 -3.87
CA CYS A 216 -13.50 8.04 -5.11
C CYS A 216 -14.36 8.55 -6.27
N ASN A 217 -13.69 9.04 -7.31
CA ASN A 217 -14.32 9.57 -8.52
C ASN A 217 -14.58 8.51 -9.59
N ASN A 218 -14.13 7.26 -9.38
CA ASN A 218 -14.34 6.19 -10.35
C ASN A 218 -15.85 5.94 -10.54
N PRO A 219 -16.32 5.80 -11.79
CA PRO A 219 -17.72 5.51 -12.04
C PRO A 219 -18.10 4.13 -11.51
N SER A 220 -19.38 3.98 -11.17
CA SER A 220 -19.94 2.70 -10.76
C SER A 220 -19.80 1.67 -11.88
N THR A 221 -19.35 0.46 -11.53
CA THR A 221 -19.16 -0.64 -12.49
C THR A 221 -20.42 -1.48 -12.70
N ALA A 222 -21.48 -1.22 -11.93
CA ALA A 222 -22.69 -2.05 -11.91
C ALA A 222 -23.67 -1.76 -13.05
N GLY A 223 -23.50 -0.68 -13.82
CA GLY A 223 -24.45 -0.29 -14.88
C GLY A 223 -25.87 0.03 -14.40
N THR A 224 -26.12 0.05 -13.08
CA THR A 224 -27.46 0.19 -12.48
C THR A 224 -27.81 1.60 -12.04
N GLY A 225 -27.01 2.62 -12.36
CA GLY A 225 -27.23 3.99 -11.88
C GLY A 225 -27.08 4.16 -10.36
N GLY A 226 -26.68 3.12 -9.63
CA GLY A 226 -26.38 3.15 -8.20
C GLY A 226 -24.88 3.29 -7.89
N THR A 227 -24.56 3.65 -6.65
CA THR A 227 -23.21 3.92 -6.10
C THR A 227 -22.44 2.65 -5.72
N GLN A 228 -22.38 1.63 -6.59
CA GLN A 228 -21.46 0.52 -6.36
C GLN A 228 -20.03 0.95 -6.77
N GLY A 229 -19.18 1.23 -5.78
CA GLY A 229 -17.78 1.62 -6.01
C GLY A 229 -16.99 0.61 -6.85
N SER A 230 -16.04 1.09 -7.65
CA SER A 230 -15.12 0.25 -8.42
C SER A 230 -14.30 -0.67 -7.50
N ALA A 231 -13.99 -1.90 -7.92
CA ALA A 231 -13.21 -2.84 -7.13
C ALA A 231 -11.87 -2.26 -6.62
N PRO A 232 -11.36 -2.68 -5.45
CA PRO A 232 -10.07 -2.21 -4.93
C PRO A 232 -8.94 -2.37 -5.96
N GLY A 233 -8.11 -1.34 -6.09
CA GLY A 233 -6.99 -1.32 -7.05
C GLY A 233 -7.39 -0.97 -8.50
N THR A 234 -8.64 -0.56 -8.75
CA THR A 234 -9.07 -0.11 -10.09
C THR A 234 -8.60 1.32 -10.37
N VAL A 235 -7.87 1.51 -11.49
CA VAL A 235 -7.47 2.82 -12.00
C VAL A 235 -8.26 3.14 -13.26
N THR A 236 -8.85 4.33 -13.32
CA THR A 236 -9.61 4.87 -14.45
C THR A 236 -9.12 6.27 -14.81
N ASN A 237 -9.67 6.86 -15.89
CA ASN A 237 -9.40 8.25 -16.24
C ASN A 237 -9.99 9.27 -15.24
N GLN A 238 -10.81 8.84 -14.27
CA GLN A 238 -11.37 9.68 -13.21
C GLN A 238 -10.69 9.49 -11.86
N THR A 239 -9.79 8.50 -11.69
CA THR A 239 -9.19 8.21 -10.37
C THR A 239 -8.43 9.40 -9.79
N PHE A 240 -7.81 10.23 -10.64
CA PHE A 240 -7.02 11.37 -10.21
C PHE A 240 -7.81 12.32 -9.28
N ALA A 241 -7.09 12.97 -8.36
CA ALA A 241 -7.67 13.86 -7.34
C ALA A 241 -8.72 13.19 -6.41
N SER A 242 -8.70 11.87 -6.29
CA SER A 242 -9.44 11.11 -5.27
C SER A 242 -8.60 9.92 -4.80
N GLY A 243 -8.87 9.41 -3.59
CA GLY A 243 -8.10 8.32 -3.01
C GLY A 243 -8.39 6.96 -3.64
N CYS A 244 -9.66 6.67 -3.94
CA CYS A 244 -10.12 5.39 -4.52
C CYS A 244 -9.52 4.13 -3.85
N ALA A 245 -9.31 4.21 -2.54
CA ALA A 245 -8.69 3.17 -1.72
C ALA A 245 -9.56 2.77 -0.53
N TYR A 246 -10.87 3.05 -0.59
CA TYR A 246 -11.86 2.66 0.44
C TYR A 246 -11.51 3.15 1.85
N VAL A 247 -10.88 4.32 1.97
CA VAL A 247 -10.38 4.84 3.25
C VAL A 247 -11.51 5.04 4.27
N GLU A 248 -12.59 5.71 3.90
CA GLU A 248 -13.75 5.92 4.79
C GLU A 248 -14.38 4.59 5.25
N GLN A 249 -14.61 3.68 4.30
CA GLN A 249 -15.17 2.36 4.59
C GLN A 249 -14.24 1.55 5.51
N THR A 250 -12.92 1.62 5.29
CA THR A 250 -11.94 0.91 6.12
C THR A 250 -11.89 1.47 7.53
N ILE A 251 -11.96 2.80 7.70
CA ILE A 251 -12.06 3.44 9.03
C ILE A 251 -13.34 2.97 9.74
N THR A 252 -14.47 2.94 9.03
CA THR A 252 -15.75 2.48 9.59
C THR A 252 -15.69 1.01 10.00
N ASN A 253 -15.18 0.14 9.13
CA ASN A 253 -15.02 -1.28 9.41
C ASN A 253 -14.09 -1.53 10.61
N LEU A 254 -13.01 -0.76 10.72
CA LEU A 254 -12.10 -0.82 11.86
C LEU A 254 -12.81 -0.42 13.17
N LYS A 255 -13.54 0.71 13.17
CA LYS A 255 -14.35 1.15 14.33
C LYS A 255 -15.35 0.06 14.74
N ASN A 256 -16.05 -0.54 13.78
CA ASN A 256 -17.00 -1.63 14.04
C ASN A 256 -16.31 -2.88 14.59
N SER A 257 -15.14 -3.26 14.06
CA SER A 257 -14.38 -4.43 14.52
C SER A 257 -13.84 -4.29 15.94
N ILE A 258 -13.58 -3.06 16.41
CA ILE A 258 -13.16 -2.79 17.80
C ILE A 258 -14.37 -2.79 18.75
N ALA A 259 -15.56 -2.48 18.26
CA ALA A 259 -16.79 -2.47 19.05
C ALA A 259 -17.38 -3.87 19.28
N HIS A 260 -16.98 -4.86 18.48
CA HIS A 260 -17.38 -6.26 18.60
C HIS A 260 -16.32 -7.07 19.36
#